data_AF-A0A919HGF1-F1
#
_entry.id   AF-A0A919HGF1-F1
#
_cell.length_a   1.000
_cell.length_b   1.000
_cell.length_c   1.000
_cell.angle_alpha   90.00
_cell.angle_beta   90.00
_cell.angle_gamma   90.00
#
_symmetry.space_group_name_H-M   'P 1'
#
loop_
_entity.id
_entity.type
_entity.pdbx_description
1 polymer ?
#
loop_
_entity_poly.entity_id
_entity_poly.type
_entity_poly.pdbx_seq_one_letter_code
_entity_poly.pdbx_strand_id
1 'polypeptide(L)'
;MITEDSIRTNTHIDAPTAARLTELWNASYPHMRKILTDVIRANRAAESPLVDVPRLEGVRRDLGQVDRGTYRPCTHGAPLFSSLSVLGLVRDVVAVLPLGSTHAGGVYRLAAALSDSVQSPKASL
;
A
#
# COMPACT_ATOMS: atom_id res chain seq x y z
N MET A 1 -10.41 -2.95 6.00
CA MET A 1 -9.75 -4.25 5.86
C MET A 1 -10.05 -4.75 4.47
N ILE A 2 -8.99 -4.98 3.70
CA ILE A 2 -9.10 -5.54 2.36
C ILE A 2 -9.43 -7.05 2.46
N THR A 3 -10.18 -7.55 1.49
CA THR A 3 -10.50 -8.98 1.35
C THR A 3 -9.78 -9.60 0.16
N GLU A 4 -9.66 -10.92 0.13
CA GLU A 4 -9.12 -11.64 -1.03
C GLU A 4 -9.92 -11.35 -2.30
N ASP A 5 -11.25 -11.29 -2.20
CA ASP A 5 -12.13 -10.93 -3.32
C ASP A 5 -11.82 -9.54 -3.87
N SER A 6 -11.49 -8.58 -2.99
CA SER A 6 -11.10 -7.23 -3.39
C SER A 6 -9.78 -7.24 -4.17
N ILE A 7 -8.82 -8.09 -3.78
CA ILE A 7 -7.54 -8.25 -4.50
C ILE A 7 -7.76 -8.93 -5.85
N ARG A 8 -8.61 -9.96 -5.87
CA ARG A 8 -8.98 -10.73 -7.06
C ARG A 8 -9.88 -9.99 -8.05
N THR A 9 -10.27 -8.74 -7.76
CA THR A 9 -10.76 -7.82 -8.82
C THR A 9 -9.76 -7.72 -9.97
N ASN A 10 -8.47 -7.90 -9.67
CA ASN A 10 -7.46 -8.20 -10.65
C ASN A 10 -7.36 -9.70 -10.90
N THR A 11 -7.88 -10.13 -12.05
CA THR A 11 -7.93 -11.54 -12.46
C THR A 11 -6.56 -12.14 -12.75
N HIS A 12 -5.49 -11.33 -12.79
CA HIS A 12 -4.12 -11.81 -12.97
C HIS A 12 -3.46 -12.27 -11.66
N ILE A 13 -4.09 -12.03 -10.51
CA ILE A 13 -3.59 -12.47 -9.21
C ILE A 13 -4.25 -13.80 -8.87
N ASP A 14 -3.45 -14.87 -8.72
CA ASP A 14 -3.96 -16.17 -8.31
C ASP A 14 -4.43 -16.18 -6.84
N ALA A 15 -5.20 -17.21 -6.47
CA ALA A 15 -5.77 -17.29 -5.12
C ALA A 15 -4.70 -17.35 -4.01
N PRO A 16 -3.62 -18.14 -4.12
CA PRO A 16 -2.55 -18.13 -3.11
C PRO A 16 -1.88 -16.76 -2.92
N THR A 17 -1.61 -16.05 -4.02
CA THR A 17 -1.02 -14.70 -3.98
C THR A 17 -2.00 -13.71 -3.37
N ALA A 18 -3.29 -13.79 -3.72
CA ALA A 18 -4.32 -12.94 -3.15
C ALA A 18 -4.43 -13.12 -1.63
N ALA A 19 -4.52 -14.35 -1.14
CA ALA A 19 -4.54 -14.67 0.29
C ALA A 19 -3.30 -14.10 1.01
N ARG A 20 -2.11 -14.30 0.41
CA ARG A 20 -0.86 -13.80 0.98
C ARG A 20 -0.82 -12.27 1.04
N LEU A 21 -1.26 -11.58 -0.01
CA LEU A 21 -1.32 -10.12 -0.06
C LEU A 21 -2.34 -9.57 0.94
N THR A 22 -3.49 -10.23 1.09
CA THR A 22 -4.51 -9.86 2.09
C THR A 22 -3.95 -9.95 3.52
N GLU A 23 -3.27 -11.05 3.86
CA GLU A 23 -2.62 -11.24 5.16
C GLU A 23 -1.60 -10.13 5.44
N LEU A 24 -0.65 -9.93 4.53
CA LEU A 24 0.43 -8.94 4.67
C LEU A 24 -0.10 -7.51 4.73
N TRP A 25 -1.13 -7.20 3.92
CA TRP A 25 -1.78 -5.89 3.94
C TRP A 25 -2.45 -5.63 5.28
N ASN A 26 -3.31 -6.54 5.74
CA ASN A 26 -4.09 -6.33 6.97
C ASN A 26 -3.18 -6.26 8.20
N ALA A 27 -2.06 -6.98 8.22
CA ALA A 27 -1.04 -6.83 9.26
C ALA A 27 -0.30 -5.49 9.21
N SER A 28 -0.04 -4.95 8.01
CA SER A 28 0.83 -3.77 7.84
C SER A 28 0.09 -2.43 7.78
N TYR A 29 -1.16 -2.42 7.29
CA TYR A 29 -1.94 -1.21 7.03
C TYR A 29 -2.11 -0.29 8.26
N PRO A 30 -2.48 -0.79 9.46
CA PRO A 30 -2.61 0.07 10.63
C PRO A 30 -1.31 0.81 10.96
N HIS A 31 -0.17 0.16 10.77
CA HIS A 31 1.15 0.73 11.02
C HIS A 31 1.52 1.78 9.97
N MET A 32 1.36 1.46 8.67
CA MET A 32 1.59 2.43 7.59
C MET A 32 0.74 3.69 7.77
N ARG A 33 -0.54 3.52 8.13
CA ARG A 33 -1.45 4.63 8.39
C ARG A 33 -1.00 5.48 9.58
N LYS A 34 -0.54 4.85 10.66
CA LYS A 34 -0.01 5.55 11.85
C LYS A 34 1.24 6.36 11.50
N ILE A 35 2.21 5.73 10.83
CA ILE A 35 3.46 6.37 10.39
C ILE A 35 3.17 7.62 9.56
N LEU A 36 2.31 7.51 8.54
CA LEU A 36 1.94 8.67 7.72
C LEU A 36 1.27 9.77 8.54
N THR A 37 0.35 9.43 9.45
CA THR A 37 -0.27 10.44 10.32
C THR A 37 0.76 11.15 11.20
N ASP A 38 1.69 10.42 11.80
CA ASP A 38 2.69 10.99 12.70
C ASP A 38 3.67 11.89 11.92
N VAL A 39 4.15 11.44 10.75
CA VAL A 39 5.03 12.21 9.86
C VAL A 39 4.34 13.47 9.33
N ILE A 40 3.10 13.36 8.84
CA ILE A 40 2.31 14.51 8.37
C ILE A 40 2.13 15.53 9.49
N ARG A 41 1.75 15.07 10.69
CA ARG A 41 1.55 15.96 11.84
C ARG A 41 2.83 16.69 12.22
N ALA A 42 3.96 15.98 12.31
CA ALA A 42 5.24 16.57 12.65
C ALA A 42 5.69 17.63 11.62
N ASN A 43 5.54 17.33 10.33
CA ASN A 43 5.97 18.24 9.27
C ASN A 43 5.04 19.44 9.09
N ARG A 44 3.74 19.31 9.36
CA ARG A 44 2.81 20.46 9.37
C ARG A 44 3.12 21.47 10.47
N ALA A 45 3.70 21.01 11.58
CA ALA A 45 4.07 21.87 12.71
C ALA A 45 5.49 22.44 12.59
N ALA A 46 6.29 21.99 11.63
CA ALA A 46 7.66 22.43 11.44
C ALA A 46 7.72 23.75 10.66
N GLU A 47 8.67 24.62 11.03
CA GLU A 47 8.95 25.87 10.28
C GLU A 47 9.49 25.58 8.87
N SER A 48 10.12 24.42 8.67
CA SER A 48 10.63 23.96 7.37
C SER A 48 10.38 22.45 7.22
N PRO A 49 9.30 22.06 6.51
CA PRO A 49 8.98 20.65 6.27
C PRO A 49 10.10 19.94 5.51
N LEU A 50 10.43 18.72 5.95
CA LEU A 50 11.46 17.88 5.31
C LEU A 50 10.88 16.96 4.23
N VAL A 51 9.55 16.89 4.13
CA VAL A 51 8.83 16.01 3.21
C VAL A 51 7.72 16.77 2.49
N ASP A 52 7.32 16.24 1.34
CA ASP A 52 6.14 16.71 0.61
C ASP A 52 4.86 16.27 1.34
N VAL A 53 4.35 17.14 2.22
CA VAL A 53 3.15 16.88 3.02
C VAL A 53 1.90 16.62 2.16
N PRO A 54 1.57 17.44 1.13
CA PRO A 54 0.46 17.16 0.24
C PRO A 54 0.51 15.77 -0.40
N ARG A 55 1.70 15.33 -0.85
CA ARG A 55 1.87 13.97 -1.39
C ARG A 55 1.54 12.90 -0.35
N LEU A 56 2.08 13.00 0.86
CA LEU A 56 1.84 12.00 1.92
C LEU A 56 0.37 11.93 2.35
N GLU A 57 -0.35 13.05 2.30
CA GLU A 57 -1.80 13.06 2.53
C GLU A 57 -2.58 12.32 1.45
N GLY A 58 -2.18 12.50 0.18
CA GLY A 58 -2.66 11.72 -0.95
C GLY A 58 -2.41 10.23 -0.75
N VAL A 59 -1.17 9.83 -0.42
CA VAL A 59 -0.81 8.44 -0.14
C VAL A 59 -1.66 7.85 0.98
N ARG A 60 -1.82 8.58 2.10
CA ARG A 60 -2.64 8.13 3.23
C ARG A 60 -4.11 7.90 2.84
N ARG A 61 -4.67 8.81 2.03
CA ARG A 61 -6.04 8.69 1.52
C ARG A 61 -6.17 7.45 0.63
N ASP A 62 -5.23 7.26 -0.28
CA ASP A 62 -5.25 6.20 -1.29
C ASP A 62 -5.04 4.82 -0.64
N LEU A 63 -4.13 4.70 0.34
CA LEU A 63 -4.02 3.48 1.17
C LEU A 63 -5.34 3.17 1.88
N GLY A 64 -6.07 4.18 2.35
CA GLY A 64 -7.40 3.98 2.92
C GLY A 64 -8.44 3.49 1.91
N GLN A 65 -8.34 3.88 0.63
CA GLN A 65 -9.21 3.34 -0.41
C GLN A 65 -8.86 1.88 -0.72
N VAL A 66 -7.57 1.54 -0.76
CA VAL A 66 -7.12 0.15 -0.94
C VAL A 66 -7.65 -0.72 0.20
N ASP A 67 -7.51 -0.27 1.45
CA ASP A 67 -8.02 -1.00 2.62
C ASP A 67 -9.54 -1.22 2.62
N ARG A 68 -10.30 -0.42 1.87
CA ARG A 68 -11.76 -0.57 1.72
C ARG A 68 -12.16 -1.30 0.42
N GLY A 69 -11.19 -1.70 -0.41
CA GLY A 69 -11.47 -2.27 -1.73
C GLY A 69 -12.06 -1.29 -2.74
N THR A 70 -11.93 0.03 -2.49
CA THR A 70 -12.52 1.08 -3.35
C THR A 70 -11.49 1.85 -4.18
N TYR A 71 -10.23 1.43 -4.14
CA TYR A 71 -9.15 2.08 -4.87
C TYR A 71 -9.35 2.00 -6.39
N ARG A 72 -9.08 3.11 -7.07
CA ARG A 72 -9.18 3.24 -8.52
C ARG A 72 -7.83 3.72 -9.06
N PRO A 73 -7.10 2.88 -9.80
CA PRO A 73 -5.85 3.29 -10.45
C PRO A 73 -6.06 4.42 -11.49
N CYS A 74 -7.26 4.46 -12.10
CA CYS A 74 -7.67 5.49 -13.05
C CYS A 74 -8.96 6.16 -12.55
N THR A 75 -9.03 7.49 -12.62
CA THR A 75 -10.15 8.30 -12.07
C THR A 75 -11.54 7.84 -12.55
N HIS A 76 -11.64 7.33 -13.78
CA HIS A 76 -12.90 6.91 -14.41
C HIS A 76 -13.07 5.38 -14.48
N GLY A 77 -12.10 4.59 -13.99
CA GLY A 77 -12.14 3.13 -14.02
C GLY A 77 -12.95 2.55 -12.85
N ALA A 78 -13.44 1.32 -12.99
CA ALA A 78 -13.99 0.56 -11.85
C ALA A 78 -12.93 0.37 -10.75
N PRO A 79 -13.34 0.18 -9.48
CA PRO A 79 -12.41 -0.21 -8.43
C PRO A 79 -11.65 -1.47 -8.83
N LEU A 80 -10.32 -1.41 -8.73
CA LEU A 80 -9.42 -2.47 -9.15
C LEU A 80 -8.18 -2.47 -8.26
N PHE A 81 -7.83 -3.63 -7.72
CA PHE A 81 -6.56 -3.81 -7.04
C PHE A 81 -5.41 -3.88 -8.05
N SER A 82 -4.45 -2.97 -7.95
CA SER A 82 -3.25 -2.95 -8.80
C SER A 82 -2.01 -3.13 -7.95
N SER A 83 -1.34 -4.28 -8.03
CA SER A 83 -0.10 -4.53 -7.28
C SER A 83 0.94 -3.45 -7.52
N LEU A 84 1.07 -2.97 -8.77
CA LEU A 84 2.01 -1.91 -9.12
C LEU A 84 1.65 -0.57 -8.47
N SER A 85 0.38 -0.16 -8.54
CA SER A 85 -0.06 1.10 -7.93
C SER A 85 0.08 1.04 -6.41
N VAL A 86 -0.32 -0.08 -5.80
CA VAL A 86 -0.20 -0.29 -4.35
C VAL A 86 1.26 -0.35 -3.91
N LEU A 87 2.16 -0.97 -4.70
CA LEU A 87 3.60 -0.93 -4.45
C LEU A 87 4.15 0.50 -4.45
N GLY A 88 3.69 1.35 -5.38
CA GLY A 88 4.04 2.78 -5.40
C GLY A 88 3.65 3.49 -4.10
N LEU A 89 2.44 3.25 -3.60
CA LEU A 89 1.99 3.80 -2.31
C LEU A 89 2.82 3.29 -1.14
N VAL A 90 3.12 1.99 -1.09
CA VAL A 90 3.95 1.39 -0.03
C VAL A 90 5.39 1.91 -0.08
N ARG A 91 5.94 2.14 -1.28
CA ARG A 91 7.26 2.76 -1.45
C ARG A 91 7.31 4.17 -0.85
N ASP A 92 6.27 4.97 -1.01
CA ASP A 92 6.20 6.30 -0.41
C ASP A 92 6.14 6.24 1.13
N VAL A 93 5.52 5.19 1.71
CA VAL A 93 5.58 4.94 3.16
C VAL A 93 7.00 4.55 3.59
N VAL A 94 7.64 3.64 2.85
CA VAL A 94 9.02 3.20 3.14
C VAL A 94 10.00 4.38 3.13
N ALA A 95 9.82 5.35 2.23
CA ALA A 95 10.69 6.51 2.14
C ALA A 95 10.68 7.41 3.39
N VAL A 96 9.62 7.34 4.20
CA VAL A 96 9.46 8.13 5.44
C VAL A 96 9.44 7.27 6.70
N LEU A 97 9.76 5.98 6.56
CA LEU A 97 9.74 5.02 7.66
C LEU A 97 10.92 5.28 8.61
N PRO A 98 10.68 5.46 9.93
CA PRO A 98 11.77 5.61 10.88
C PRO A 98 12.69 4.38 10.92
N LEU A 99 14.00 4.61 10.88
CA LEU A 99 15.00 3.57 11.11
C LEU A 99 14.78 2.95 12.50
N GLY A 100 14.64 1.62 12.55
CA GLY A 100 14.39 0.89 13.80
C GLY A 100 12.92 0.77 14.22
N SER A 101 11.96 1.15 13.36
CA SER A 101 10.54 0.83 13.60
C SER A 101 10.36 -0.68 13.73
N THR A 102 9.77 -1.13 14.85
CA THR A 102 9.44 -2.56 15.09
C THR A 102 8.50 -3.15 14.03
N HIS A 103 7.78 -2.30 13.30
CA HIS A 103 6.84 -2.70 12.25
C HIS A 103 7.45 -2.66 10.85
N ALA A 104 8.70 -2.22 10.71
CA ALA A 104 9.36 -2.09 9.41
C ALA A 104 9.41 -3.41 8.64
N GLY A 105 9.70 -4.51 9.31
CA GLY A 105 9.76 -5.83 8.69
C GLY A 105 8.42 -6.29 8.08
N GLY A 106 7.28 -5.85 8.62
CA GLY A 106 5.97 -6.12 8.01
C GLY A 106 5.80 -5.38 6.68
N VAL A 107 6.11 -4.08 6.69
CA VAL A 107 6.00 -3.21 5.51
C VAL A 107 6.96 -3.65 4.40
N TYR A 108 8.20 -4.04 4.73
CA TYR A 108 9.15 -4.56 3.74
C TYR A 108 8.71 -5.89 3.13
N ARG A 109 8.14 -6.80 3.92
CA ARG A 109 7.58 -8.06 3.40
C ARG A 109 6.37 -7.82 2.49
N LEU A 110 5.51 -6.87 2.83
CA LEU A 110 4.42 -6.45 1.94
C LEU A 110 4.96 -5.87 0.63
N ALA A 111 5.97 -4.98 0.69
CA ALA A 111 6.58 -4.40 -0.50
C ALA A 111 7.20 -5.48 -1.41
N ALA A 112 7.89 -6.45 -0.83
CA ALA A 112 8.44 -7.59 -1.56
C ALA A 112 7.34 -8.40 -2.25
N ALA A 113 6.31 -8.82 -1.50
CA ALA A 113 5.20 -9.60 -2.07
C ALA A 113 4.45 -8.87 -3.19
N LEU A 114 4.25 -7.55 -3.05
CA LEU A 114 3.68 -6.72 -4.12
C LEU A 114 4.58 -6.70 -5.35
N SER A 115 5.90 -6.53 -5.16
CA SER A 115 6.88 -6.55 -6.24
C SER A 115 6.94 -7.89 -6.98
N ASP A 116 6.84 -9.00 -6.26
CA ASP A 116 6.82 -10.34 -6.85
C ASP A 116 5.54 -10.59 -7.65
N SER A 117 4.39 -10.10 -7.14
CA SER A 117 3.11 -10.21 -7.84
C SER A 117 3.03 -9.38 -9.13
N VAL A 118 3.85 -8.31 -9.27
CA VAL A 118 3.97 -7.54 -10.51
C VAL A 118 4.74 -8.32 -11.58
N GLN A 119 5.69 -9.16 -11.18
CA GLN A 119 6.57 -9.89 -12.10
C GLN A 119 5.96 -11.17 -12.66
N SER A 120 4.91 -11.72 -12.06
CA SER A 120 4.34 -13.01 -12.45
C SER A 120 3.62 -12.91 -13.81
N PRO A 121 4.20 -13.45 -14.91
CA PRO A 121 3.51 -13.54 -16.19
C PRO A 121 2.51 -14.70 -16.11
N LYS A 122 1.48 -14.66 -16.97
CA LYS A 122 0.53 -15.77 -17.19
C LYS A 122 1.21 -17.14 -17.02
N ALA A 123 0.71 -17.96 -16.10
CA ALA A 123 0.79 -19.40 -16.30
C ALA A 123 -0.05 -19.69 -17.55
N SER A 124 0.61 -19.77 -18.70
CA SER A 124 -0.01 -20.17 -19.97
C SER A 124 -0.64 -21.55 -19.77
N LEU A 125 -1.97 -21.60 -19.86
CA LEU A 125 -2.73 -22.81 -20.19
C LEU A 125 -2.90 -22.87 -21.71
#